data_AF-A0A2U8WAX0-F1
#
_entry.id   AF-A0A2U8WAX0-F1
#
_cell.length_a   1.000
_cell.length_b   1.000
_cell.length_c   1.000
_cell.angle_alpha   90.00
_cell.angle_beta   90.00
_cell.angle_gamma   90.00
#
_symmetry.space_group_name_H-M   'P 1'
#
loop_
_entity.id
_entity.type
_entity.pdbx_description
1 polymer ?
#
loop_
_entity_poly.entity_id
_entity_poly.type
_entity_poly.pdbx_seq_one_letter_code
_entity_poly.pdbx_strand_id
1 'polypeptide(L)'
;MRTPTSPIPLPPLGQSGPAGADAYEVWLAAGNAGTRDDFLVSLKGEQGPPGQDGEAVSRAVIVQAQAASVWILTHGLNRFPGVTLIDSAGDVFDGDTRYVDANTIVVTLIAPTAGTAFLN
;
A
#
# COMPACT_ATOMS: atom_id res chain seq x y z
N MET A 1 13.22 -50.89 70.69
CA MET A 1 12.55 -49.82 69.91
C MET A 1 13.60 -48.87 69.34
N ARG A 2 14.03 -49.07 68.09
CA ARG A 2 14.71 -48.06 67.25
C ARG A 2 14.39 -48.41 65.80
N THR A 3 13.42 -47.72 65.21
CA THR A 3 13.08 -47.84 63.78
C THR A 3 14.21 -47.23 62.95
N PRO A 4 14.80 -47.94 61.97
CA PRO A 4 15.65 -47.29 60.98
C PRO A 4 14.75 -46.51 60.02
N THR A 5 14.95 -45.19 59.97
CA THR A 5 14.35 -44.28 59.01
C THR A 5 14.74 -44.69 57.60
N SER A 6 13.77 -45.11 56.80
CA SER A 6 13.97 -45.40 55.37
C SER A 6 14.11 -44.07 54.61
N PRO A 7 15.12 -43.89 53.73
CA PRO A 7 15.27 -42.67 52.97
C PRO A 7 14.11 -42.49 51.98
N ILE A 8 13.59 -41.26 51.89
CA ILE A 8 12.54 -40.91 50.92
C ILE A 8 13.15 -40.98 49.51
N PRO A 9 12.61 -41.79 48.58
CA PRO A 9 13.08 -41.80 47.20
C PRO A 9 12.63 -40.51 46.47
N LEU A 10 13.54 -39.93 45.68
CA LEU A 10 13.23 -38.80 44.79
C LEU A 10 12.17 -39.22 43.76
N PRO A 11 11.22 -38.34 43.37
CA PRO A 11 10.29 -38.66 42.30
C PRO A 11 11.06 -38.87 40.98
N PRO A 12 10.61 -39.81 40.13
CA PRO A 12 11.25 -40.03 38.85
C PRO A 12 11.18 -38.75 38.01
N LEU A 13 12.32 -38.36 37.43
CA LEU A 13 12.37 -37.36 36.37
C LEU A 13 11.37 -37.79 35.27
N GLY A 14 10.41 -36.92 34.96
CA GLY A 14 9.43 -37.17 33.91
C GLY A 14 10.16 -37.52 32.63
N GLN A 15 9.83 -38.66 32.02
CA GLN A 15 10.35 -39.01 30.71
C GLN A 15 10.00 -37.86 29.77
N SER A 16 11.02 -37.25 29.14
CA SER A 16 10.78 -36.40 27.99
C SER A 16 9.92 -37.20 27.01
N GLY A 17 8.80 -36.62 26.58
CA GLY A 17 7.97 -37.26 25.56
C GLY A 17 8.80 -37.59 24.31
N PRO A 18 8.36 -38.54 23.48
CA PRO A 18 9.07 -38.85 22.24
C PRO A 18 9.31 -37.56 21.46
N ALA A 19 10.49 -37.43 20.84
CA ALA A 19 10.74 -36.35 19.91
C ALA A 19 9.59 -36.30 18.90
N GLY A 20 8.96 -35.14 18.73
CA GLY A 20 7.89 -34.96 17.75
C GLY A 20 8.43 -35.30 16.36
N ALA A 21 7.59 -35.91 15.52
CA ALA A 21 7.97 -36.22 14.14
C ALA A 21 8.44 -34.94 13.43
N ASP A 22 9.54 -35.02 12.69
CA ASP A 22 10.02 -33.89 11.91
C ASP A 22 8.95 -33.51 10.87
N ALA A 23 8.80 -32.23 10.55
CA ALA A 23 7.82 -31.77 9.55
C ALA A 23 7.97 -32.48 8.20
N TYR A 24 9.18 -32.93 7.87
CA TYR A 24 9.50 -33.76 6.71
C TYR A 24 8.93 -35.19 6.81
N GLU A 25 8.97 -35.81 7.98
CA GLU A 25 8.38 -37.14 8.20
C GLU A 25 6.85 -37.08 8.10
N VAL A 26 6.24 -36.01 8.62
CA VAL A 26 4.80 -35.76 8.46
C VAL A 26 4.44 -35.54 6.99
N TRP A 27 5.27 -34.82 6.24
CA TRP A 27 5.11 -34.61 4.80
C TRP A 27 5.20 -35.93 4.01
N LEU A 28 6.16 -36.80 4.34
CA LEU A 28 6.26 -38.15 3.75
C LEU A 28 5.04 -39.01 4.12
N ALA A 29 4.61 -38.98 5.38
CA ALA A 29 3.44 -39.72 5.86
C ALA A 29 2.13 -39.25 5.22
N ALA A 30 2.07 -38.00 4.76
CA ALA A 30 0.95 -37.46 3.97
C ALA A 30 0.92 -37.98 2.51
N GLY A 31 1.80 -38.91 2.14
CA GLY A 31 1.85 -39.54 0.82
C GLY A 31 2.75 -38.81 -0.17
N ASN A 32 3.53 -37.83 0.28
CA ASN A 32 4.54 -37.18 -0.55
C ASN A 32 5.83 -38.02 -0.57
N ALA A 33 6.57 -37.95 -1.67
CA ALA A 33 7.87 -38.60 -1.81
C ALA A 33 8.84 -37.61 -2.45
N GLY A 34 10.06 -37.55 -1.94
CA GLY A 34 11.08 -36.62 -2.40
C GLY A 34 12.14 -36.43 -1.34
N THR A 35 13.07 -35.51 -1.59
CA THR A 35 14.14 -35.10 -0.67
C THR A 35 13.68 -33.94 0.23
N ARG A 36 14.54 -33.54 1.17
CA ARG A 36 14.29 -32.32 1.97
C ARG A 36 14.18 -31.07 1.10
N ASP A 37 14.87 -31.01 -0.04
CA ASP A 37 14.73 -29.92 -0.99
C ASP A 37 13.34 -29.88 -1.63
N ASP A 38 12.78 -31.04 -2.00
CA ASP A 38 11.41 -31.16 -2.51
C ASP A 38 10.37 -30.72 -1.47
N PHE A 39 10.61 -31.06 -0.19
CA PHE A 39 9.81 -30.57 0.92
C PHE A 39 9.85 -29.03 1.03
N LEU A 40 11.03 -28.41 0.94
CA LEU A 40 11.15 -26.94 0.96
C LEU A 40 10.46 -26.28 -0.24
N VAL A 41 10.42 -26.94 -1.40
CA VAL A 41 9.66 -26.46 -2.57
C VAL A 41 8.15 -26.58 -2.30
N SER A 42 7.70 -27.67 -1.70
CA SER A 42 6.27 -27.87 -1.36
C SER A 42 5.72 -26.86 -0.35
N LEU A 43 6.59 -26.26 0.49
CA LEU A 43 6.21 -25.22 1.45
C LEU A 43 6.09 -23.84 0.80
N LYS A 44 6.64 -23.64 -0.40
CA LYS A 44 6.49 -22.38 -1.12
C LYS A 44 5.09 -22.33 -1.70
N GLY A 45 4.25 -21.44 -1.15
CA GLY A 45 2.99 -21.09 -1.77
C GLY A 45 3.22 -20.54 -3.18
N GLU A 46 2.19 -20.63 -4.03
CA GLU A 46 2.23 -20.05 -5.37
C GLU A 46 2.54 -18.56 -5.29
N GLN A 47 3.23 -18.04 -6.31
CA GLN A 47 3.42 -16.61 -6.46
C GLN A 47 2.04 -15.95 -6.53
N GLY A 48 1.79 -14.95 -5.67
CA GLY A 48 0.56 -14.17 -5.73
C GLY A 48 0.37 -13.53 -7.12
N PRO A 49 -0.87 -13.20 -7.51
CA PRO A 49 -1.11 -12.54 -8.78
C PRO A 49 -0.28 -11.24 -8.90
N PRO A 50 0.13 -10.84 -10.11
CA PRO A 50 0.74 -9.54 -10.33
C PRO A 50 -0.13 -8.42 -9.71
N GLY A 51 0.52 -7.42 -9.11
CA GLY A 51 -0.19 -6.22 -8.65
C GLY A 51 -0.90 -5.55 -9.83
N GLN A 52 -2.04 -4.91 -9.58
CA GLN A 52 -2.70 -4.10 -10.61
C GLN A 52 -1.78 -2.94 -11.00
N ASP A 53 -1.62 -2.70 -12.29
CA ASP A 53 -0.88 -1.55 -12.80
C ASP A 53 -1.45 -0.26 -12.18
N GLY A 54 -0.57 0.64 -11.71
CA GLY A 54 -0.99 1.90 -11.11
C GLY A 54 -1.84 2.70 -12.10
N GLU A 55 -3.01 3.15 -11.65
CA GLU A 55 -3.89 4.02 -12.44
C GLU A 55 -3.09 5.18 -13.01
N ALA A 56 -3.12 5.36 -14.33
CA ALA A 56 -2.43 6.47 -14.98
C ALA A 56 -2.92 7.78 -14.34
N VAL A 57 -2.02 8.54 -13.71
CA VAL A 57 -2.35 9.85 -13.13
C VAL A 57 -2.61 10.86 -14.24
N SER A 58 -3.85 10.87 -14.74
CA SER A 58 -4.29 11.82 -15.76
C SER A 58 -4.16 13.24 -15.22
N ARG A 59 -3.19 14.00 -15.74
CA ARG A 59 -2.89 15.39 -15.37
C ARG A 59 -3.20 16.33 -16.53
N ALA A 60 -3.59 17.56 -16.25
CA ALA A 60 -3.81 18.58 -17.28
C ALA A 60 -3.08 19.88 -16.92
N VAL A 61 -2.62 20.62 -17.93
CA VAL A 61 -1.94 21.91 -17.76
C VAL A 61 -2.65 22.91 -18.66
N ILE A 62 -3.13 24.01 -18.09
CA ILE A 62 -3.91 25.03 -18.78
C ILE A 62 -3.18 26.36 -18.65
N VAL A 63 -2.83 26.98 -19.77
CA VAL A 63 -2.14 28.28 -19.78
C VAL A 63 -3.16 29.38 -20.03
N GLN A 64 -3.25 30.31 -19.10
CA GLN A 64 -4.04 31.53 -19.20
C GLN A 64 -3.13 32.69 -19.61
N ALA A 65 -2.97 32.90 -20.92
CA ALA A 65 -2.08 33.90 -21.48
C ALA A 65 -2.54 35.36 -21.24
N GLN A 66 -3.82 35.57 -20.94
CA GLN A 66 -4.41 36.90 -20.71
C GLN A 66 -4.85 37.02 -19.27
N ALA A 67 -4.47 38.13 -18.63
CA ALA A 67 -4.82 38.40 -17.24
C ALA A 67 -6.34 38.49 -17.08
N ALA A 68 -6.91 37.61 -16.28
CA ALA A 68 -8.35 37.53 -16.07
C ALA A 68 -8.64 37.32 -14.57
N SER A 69 -9.71 37.93 -14.08
CA SER A 69 -10.20 37.72 -12.71
C SER A 69 -11.02 36.44 -12.56
N VAL A 70 -11.39 35.79 -13.67
CA VAL A 70 -12.12 34.52 -13.69
C VAL A 70 -11.46 33.62 -14.72
N TRP A 71 -11.00 32.46 -14.28
CA TRP A 71 -10.40 31.44 -15.14
C TRP A 71 -11.37 30.27 -15.27
N ILE A 72 -11.65 29.86 -16.51
CA ILE A 72 -12.46 28.68 -16.81
C ILE A 72 -11.52 27.58 -17.28
N LEU A 73 -11.26 26.61 -16.40
CA LEU A 73 -10.34 25.51 -16.59
C LEU A 73 -11.12 24.29 -17.05
N THR A 74 -11.35 24.19 -18.36
CA THR A 74 -11.94 22.99 -18.96
C THR A 74 -10.86 21.94 -19.22
N HIS A 75 -11.08 20.72 -18.73
CA HIS A 75 -10.20 19.55 -18.84
C HIS A 75 -11.01 18.29 -19.19
N GLY A 76 -10.33 17.17 -19.45
CA GLY A 76 -10.97 15.89 -19.84
C GLY A 76 -10.67 14.76 -18.86
N LEU A 77 -10.55 15.08 -17.57
CA LEU A 77 -10.07 14.12 -16.55
C LEU A 77 -11.20 13.32 -15.91
N ASN A 78 -12.46 13.71 -16.13
CA ASN A 78 -13.66 13.10 -15.57
C ASN A 78 -13.56 12.89 -14.04
N ARG A 79 -12.90 13.81 -13.34
CA ARG A 79 -12.69 13.79 -11.88
C ARG A 79 -12.49 15.21 -11.36
N PHE A 80 -12.37 15.37 -10.04
CA PHE A 80 -12.06 16.67 -9.42
C PHE A 80 -10.56 16.72 -9.05
N PRO A 81 -9.67 17.09 -9.99
CA PRO A 81 -8.22 17.14 -9.75
C PRO A 81 -7.85 18.27 -8.79
N GLY A 82 -6.68 18.17 -8.14
CA GLY A 82 -6.13 19.31 -7.40
C GLY A 82 -5.68 20.41 -8.36
N VAL A 83 -5.95 21.67 -8.04
CA VAL A 83 -5.59 22.83 -8.85
C VAL A 83 -4.43 23.56 -8.19
N THR A 84 -3.32 23.70 -8.91
CA THR A 84 -2.20 24.57 -8.52
C THR A 84 -2.09 25.69 -9.54
N LEU A 85 -2.16 26.94 -9.10
CA LEU A 85 -2.06 28.11 -9.96
C LEU A 85 -0.68 28.74 -9.80
N ILE A 86 -0.01 29.00 -10.92
CA ILE A 86 1.30 29.64 -10.98
C ILE A 86 1.19 30.86 -11.89
N ASP A 87 1.64 32.03 -11.46
CA ASP A 87 1.57 33.24 -12.28
C ASP A 87 2.68 33.29 -13.36
N SER A 88 2.77 34.37 -14.13
CA SER A 88 3.83 34.54 -15.12
C SER A 88 5.24 34.74 -14.54
N ALA A 89 5.35 35.13 -13.26
CA ALA A 89 6.62 35.25 -12.55
C ALA A 89 7.11 33.91 -11.99
N GLY A 90 6.23 32.90 -11.94
CA GLY A 90 6.51 31.57 -11.42
C GLY A 90 6.06 31.38 -9.98
N ASP A 91 5.35 32.35 -9.39
CA ASP A 91 4.87 32.30 -8.02
C ASP A 91 3.51 31.59 -7.94
N VAL A 92 3.34 30.76 -6.91
CA VAL A 92 2.06 30.14 -6.63
C VAL A 92 1.13 31.18 -6.00
N PHE A 93 -0.11 31.24 -6.48
CA PHE A 93 -1.11 32.15 -5.93
C PHE A 93 -2.42 31.43 -5.62
N ASP A 94 -3.12 31.94 -4.62
CA ASP A 94 -4.42 31.42 -4.21
C ASP A 94 -5.55 32.08 -5.03
N GLY A 95 -6.54 31.27 -5.40
CA GLY A 95 -7.77 31.70 -6.03
C GLY A 95 -8.96 30.94 -5.47
N ASP A 96 -10.14 31.58 -5.46
CA ASP A 96 -11.39 30.91 -5.09
C ASP A 96 -11.69 29.84 -6.13
N THR A 97 -11.46 28.58 -5.78
CA THR A 97 -11.56 27.45 -6.70
C THR A 97 -12.90 26.76 -6.54
N ARG A 98 -13.69 26.77 -7.61
CA ARG A 98 -15.01 26.14 -7.67
C ARG A 98 -15.04 25.07 -8.76
N TYR A 99 -15.29 23.84 -8.36
CA TYR A 99 -15.58 22.74 -9.28
C TYR A 99 -17.02 22.88 -9.79
N VAL A 100 -17.19 23.11 -11.09
CA VAL A 100 -18.52 23.20 -11.73
C VAL A 100 -18.99 21.81 -12.12
N ASP A 101 -18.11 21.01 -12.71
CA ASP A 101 -18.34 19.61 -13.06
C ASP A 101 -17.00 18.83 -13.06
N ALA A 102 -17.02 17.55 -13.42
CA ALA A 102 -15.85 16.65 -13.41
C ALA A 102 -14.78 16.99 -14.47
N ASN A 103 -15.03 18.00 -15.29
CA ASN A 103 -14.20 18.48 -16.39
C ASN A 103 -14.09 20.00 -16.43
N THR A 104 -14.76 20.72 -15.54
CA THR A 104 -14.77 22.18 -15.55
C THR A 104 -14.58 22.73 -14.15
N ILE A 105 -13.52 23.53 -14.01
CA ILE A 105 -13.21 24.24 -12.78
C ILE A 105 -13.22 25.73 -13.08
N VAL A 106 -13.86 26.52 -12.23
CA VAL A 106 -13.87 27.97 -12.32
C VAL A 106 -13.07 28.51 -11.14
N VAL A 107 -12.05 29.32 -11.43
CA VAL A 107 -11.27 30.01 -10.41
C VAL A 107 -11.59 31.50 -10.46
N THR A 108 -11.98 32.08 -9.32
CA THR A 108 -12.20 33.52 -9.18
C THR A 108 -11.04 34.15 -8.42
N LEU A 109 -10.51 35.24 -8.97
CA LEU A 109 -9.34 35.96 -8.47
C LEU A 109 -9.73 37.39 -8.09
N ILE A 110 -9.10 37.89 -7.03
CA ILE A 110 -9.30 39.27 -6.55
C ILE A 110 -8.66 40.32 -7.47
N ALA A 111 -7.73 39.90 -8.34
CA ALA A 111 -7.08 40.73 -9.35
C ALA A 111 -6.90 39.92 -10.65
N PRO A 112 -6.92 40.57 -11.83
CA PRO A 112 -6.62 39.88 -13.08
C PRO A 112 -5.18 39.36 -13.08
N THR A 113 -5.03 38.04 -13.16
CA THR A 113 -3.71 37.38 -13.22
C THR A 113 -3.63 36.52 -14.48
N ALA A 114 -2.45 36.47 -15.11
CA ALA A 114 -2.11 35.56 -16.19
C ALA A 114 -1.12 34.53 -15.67
N GLY A 115 -1.14 33.30 -16.18
CA GLY A 115 -0.28 32.24 -15.69
C GLY A 115 -0.70 30.86 -16.16
N THR A 116 -0.40 29.84 -15.36
CA THR A 116 -0.63 28.43 -15.65
C THR A 116 -1.36 27.75 -14.50
N ALA A 117 -2.40 26.98 -14.81
CA ALA A 117 -3.06 26.08 -13.88
C ALA A 117 -2.61 24.64 -14.14
N PHE A 118 -2.10 23.98 -13.11
CA PHE A 118 -1.76 22.56 -13.11
C PHE A 118 -2.87 21.78 -12.40
N LEU A 119 -3.35 20.72 -13.06
CA LEU A 119 -4.41 19.84 -12.59
C LEU A 119 -3.82 18.44 -12.36
N ASN A 120 -3.78 17.97 -11.11
CA ASN A 120 -3.13 16.72 -10.70
C ASN A 120 -4.03 15.75 -9.96
#